data_AF-Q5BT87-F1
#
_entry.id   AF-Q5BT87-F1
#
_cell.length_a   1.000
_cell.length_b   1.000
_cell.length_c   1.000
_cell.angle_alpha   90.00
_cell.angle_beta   90.00
_cell.angle_gamma   90.00
#
_symmetry.space_group_name_H-M   'P 1'
#
loop_
_entity.id
_entity.type
_entity.pdbx_description
1 polymer ?
#
loop_
_entity_poly.entity_id
_entity_poly.type
_entity_poly.pdbx_seq_one_letter_code
_entity_poly.pdbx_strand_id
1 'polypeptide(L)'
;DSGADGELSSTNALIDEIEEVQNAIDNLNEQASEEILKVEQKFNKMRQPHFEKRCELISKIPNFWLTTFINHPQLSDLLTSNDESVLKHLKKVEVQEFDGYQRLVSESTFTSKSNCTWFQRTVSLLKEFHLGRQR
;
A
#
# COMPACT_ATOMS: atom_id res chain seq x y z
N ASP A 1 48.91 -21.19 -31.67
CA ASP A 1 47.63 -20.50 -31.87
C ASP A 1 46.42 -21.29 -31.35
N SER A 2 46.61 -22.30 -30.50
CA SER A 2 45.53 -23.19 -30.01
C SER A 2 45.13 -22.96 -28.55
N GLY A 3 45.74 -22.00 -27.87
CA GLY A 3 45.50 -21.72 -26.43
C GLY A 3 44.29 -20.82 -26.17
N ALA A 4 44.01 -19.87 -27.07
CA ALA A 4 42.92 -18.90 -26.88
C ALA A 4 41.53 -19.54 -27.04
N ASP A 5 41.37 -20.48 -27.96
CA ASP A 5 40.07 -21.15 -28.20
C ASP A 5 39.67 -22.08 -27.05
N GLY A 6 40.63 -22.71 -26.37
CA GLY A 6 40.37 -23.57 -25.20
C GLY A 6 39.97 -22.79 -23.95
N GLU A 7 40.59 -21.63 -23.72
CA GLU A 7 40.24 -20.74 -22.60
C GLU A 7 38.87 -20.07 -22.79
N LEU A 8 38.53 -19.68 -24.02
CA LEU A 8 37.23 -19.09 -24.34
C LEU A 8 36.09 -20.11 -24.18
N SER A 9 36.31 -21.36 -24.60
CA SER A 9 35.35 -22.46 -24.40
C SER A 9 35.17 -22.82 -22.92
N SER A 10 36.24 -22.80 -22.12
CA SER A 10 36.14 -23.02 -20.67
C SER A 10 35.41 -21.88 -19.96
N THR A 11 35.57 -20.64 -20.44
CA THR A 11 34.90 -19.47 -19.86
C THR A 11 33.40 -19.51 -20.12
N ASN A 12 32.97 -19.91 -21.32
CA ASN A 12 31.54 -20.05 -21.64
C ASN A 12 30.85 -21.14 -20.81
N ALA A 13 31.52 -22.28 -20.59
CA ALA A 13 30.98 -23.32 -19.73
C ALA A 13 30.74 -22.84 -18.28
N LEU A 14 31.67 -22.03 -17.75
CA LEU A 14 31.50 -21.41 -16.43
C LEU A 14 30.35 -20.38 -16.39
N ILE A 15 30.11 -19.65 -17.49
CA ILE A 15 28.97 -18.73 -17.58
C ILE A 15 27.65 -19.49 -17.56
N ASP A 16 27.55 -20.61 -18.29
CA ASP A 16 26.36 -21.47 -18.30
C ASP A 16 26.08 -22.02 -16.88
N GLU A 17 27.12 -22.50 -16.18
CA GLU A 17 27.00 -22.95 -14.79
C GLU A 17 26.54 -21.82 -13.84
N ILE A 18 27.03 -20.60 -14.03
CA ILE A 18 26.60 -19.43 -13.25
C ILE A 18 25.12 -19.10 -13.54
N GLU A 19 24.69 -19.19 -14.80
CA GLU A 19 23.29 -18.94 -15.19
C GLU A 19 22.35 -19.97 -14.53
N GLU A 20 22.73 -21.25 -14.51
CA GLU A 20 21.97 -22.29 -13.79
C GLU A 20 21.81 -21.97 -12.30
N VAL A 21 22.90 -21.52 -11.64
CA VAL A 21 22.87 -21.12 -10.24
C VAL A 21 22.00 -19.89 -10.03
N GLN A 22 22.09 -18.88 -10.89
CA GLN A 22 21.28 -17.66 -10.79
C GLN A 22 19.79 -17.97 -10.98
N ASN A 23 19.45 -18.83 -11.94
CA ASN A 23 18.07 -19.29 -12.13
C ASN A 23 17.52 -20.01 -10.89
N ALA A 24 18.34 -20.81 -10.20
CA ALA A 24 17.95 -21.45 -8.95
C ALA A 24 17.74 -20.43 -7.82
N ILE A 25 18.58 -19.39 -7.73
CA ILE A 25 18.41 -18.28 -6.76
C ILE A 25 17.12 -17.51 -7.05
N ASP A 26 16.85 -17.19 -8.30
CA ASP A 26 15.66 -16.43 -8.69
C ASP A 26 14.38 -17.21 -8.38
N ASN A 27 14.37 -18.52 -8.62
CA ASN A 27 13.27 -19.40 -8.23
C ASN A 27 13.06 -19.42 -6.70
N LEU A 28 14.13 -19.47 -5.90
CA LEU A 28 14.02 -19.36 -4.44
C LEU A 28 13.45 -18.01 -4.01
N ASN A 29 13.84 -16.91 -4.66
CA ASN A 29 13.30 -15.58 -4.39
C ASN A 29 11.81 -15.48 -4.74
N GLU A 30 11.38 -16.11 -5.85
CA GLU A 30 9.97 -16.18 -6.24
C GLU A 30 9.16 -16.98 -5.19
N GLN A 31 9.62 -18.15 -4.79
CA GLN A 31 8.98 -18.95 -3.73
C GLN A 31 8.90 -18.19 -2.41
N ALA A 32 9.97 -17.50 -2.00
CA ALA A 32 9.97 -16.68 -0.79
C ALA A 32 8.94 -15.54 -0.88
N SER A 33 8.86 -14.87 -2.05
CA SER A 33 7.88 -13.81 -2.30
C SER A 33 6.45 -14.33 -2.23
N GLU A 34 6.18 -15.52 -2.77
CA GLU A 34 4.85 -16.15 -2.67
C GLU A 34 4.48 -16.50 -1.24
N GLU A 35 5.40 -17.03 -0.44
CA GLU A 35 5.14 -17.37 0.96
C GLU A 35 4.89 -16.11 1.81
N ILE A 36 5.68 -15.04 1.60
CA ILE A 36 5.44 -13.73 2.22
C ILE A 36 4.03 -13.24 1.86
N LEU A 37 3.66 -13.29 0.58
CA LEU A 37 2.35 -12.88 0.12
C LEU A 37 1.22 -13.68 0.79
N LYS A 38 1.34 -15.02 0.89
CA LYS A 38 0.35 -15.86 1.57
C LYS A 38 0.18 -15.46 3.03
N VAL A 39 1.28 -15.18 3.72
CA VAL A 39 1.26 -14.71 5.12
C VAL A 39 0.57 -13.35 5.24
N GLU A 40 0.92 -12.39 4.38
CA GLU A 40 0.30 -11.06 4.36
C GLU A 40 -1.21 -11.15 4.11
N GLN A 41 -1.65 -11.91 3.11
CA GLN A 41 -3.06 -12.12 2.80
C GLN A 41 -3.83 -12.72 3.98
N LYS A 42 -3.25 -13.73 4.65
CA LYS A 42 -3.84 -14.35 5.84
C LYS A 42 -4.06 -13.32 6.94
N PHE A 43 -3.04 -12.54 7.27
CA PHE A 43 -3.13 -11.56 8.34
C PHE A 43 -3.97 -10.33 7.95
N ASN A 44 -4.02 -9.94 6.68
CA ASN A 44 -4.92 -8.89 6.20
C ASN A 44 -6.39 -9.27 6.44
N LYS A 45 -6.78 -10.49 6.09
CA LYS A 45 -8.13 -11.01 6.36
C LYS A 45 -8.45 -11.07 7.86
N MET A 46 -7.48 -11.48 8.67
CA MET A 46 -7.64 -11.51 10.13
C MET A 46 -7.74 -10.09 10.74
N ARG A 47 -7.03 -9.09 10.17
CA ARG A 47 -7.05 -7.70 10.65
C ARG A 47 -8.32 -6.95 10.26
N GLN A 48 -8.96 -7.30 9.14
CA GLN A 48 -10.15 -6.62 8.63
C GLN A 48 -11.26 -6.40 9.67
N PRO A 49 -11.78 -7.42 10.40
CA PRO A 49 -12.85 -7.19 11.38
C PRO A 49 -12.43 -6.26 12.52
N HIS A 50 -11.14 -6.26 12.88
CA HIS A 50 -10.61 -5.34 13.89
C HIS A 50 -10.52 -3.90 13.37
N PHE A 51 -10.16 -3.71 12.10
CA PHE A 51 -10.19 -2.39 11.47
C PHE A 51 -11.61 -1.85 11.36
N GLU A 52 -12.58 -2.66 10.94
CA GLU A 52 -13.99 -2.29 10.91
C GLU A 52 -14.48 -1.88 12.31
N LYS A 53 -14.16 -2.67 13.33
CA LYS A 53 -14.54 -2.34 14.72
C LYS A 53 -13.89 -1.05 15.19
N ARG A 54 -12.61 -0.83 14.87
CA ARG A 54 -11.89 0.41 15.20
C ARG A 54 -12.52 1.62 14.49
N CYS A 55 -12.89 1.49 13.22
CA CYS A 55 -13.58 2.55 12.46
C CYS A 55 -14.93 2.90 13.10
N GLU A 56 -15.71 1.91 13.53
CA GLU A 56 -16.98 2.13 14.25
C GLU A 56 -16.76 2.92 15.54
N LEU A 57 -15.75 2.57 16.34
CA LEU A 57 -15.42 3.28 17.58
C LEU A 57 -14.92 4.71 17.32
N ILE A 58 -14.01 4.89 16.36
CA ILE A 58 -13.49 6.21 15.96
C ILE A 58 -14.62 7.13 15.49
N SER A 59 -15.62 6.61 14.77
CA SER A 59 -16.74 7.40 14.26
C SER A 59 -17.55 8.11 15.36
N LYS A 60 -17.50 7.59 16.59
CA LYS A 60 -18.17 8.12 17.79
C LYS A 60 -17.39 9.27 18.44
N ILE A 61 -16.10 9.42 18.12
CA ILE A 61 -15.25 10.50 18.65
C ILE A 61 -15.40 11.73 17.74
N PRO A 62 -15.91 12.87 18.25
CA PRO A 62 -16.03 14.08 17.45
C PRO A 62 -14.67 14.57 16.95
N ASN A 63 -14.61 14.97 15.68
CA ASN A 63 -13.43 15.57 15.04
C ASN A 63 -12.15 14.72 15.12
N PHE A 64 -12.25 13.40 15.31
CA PHE A 64 -11.07 12.53 15.45
C PHE A 64 -10.07 12.72 14.30
N TRP A 65 -10.51 12.51 13.06
CA TRP A 65 -9.61 12.58 11.90
C TRP A 65 -9.05 13.98 11.67
N LEU A 66 -9.85 15.05 11.85
CA LEU A 66 -9.34 16.42 11.82
C LEU A 66 -8.19 16.58 12.84
N THR A 67 -8.44 16.20 14.09
CA THR A 67 -7.45 16.31 15.17
C THR A 67 -6.20 15.50 14.86
N THR A 68 -6.36 14.29 14.31
CA THR A 68 -5.23 13.44 13.90
C THR A 68 -4.40 14.11 12.81
N PHE A 69 -5.03 14.65 11.75
CA PHE A 69 -4.31 15.23 10.63
C PHE A 69 -3.60 16.55 10.98
N ILE A 70 -4.22 17.45 11.75
CA ILE A 70 -3.60 18.73 12.13
C ILE A 70 -2.44 18.57 13.12
N ASN A 71 -2.39 17.45 13.85
CA ASN A 71 -1.31 17.15 14.80
C ASN A 71 -0.24 16.22 14.20
N HIS A 72 -0.40 15.78 12.94
CA HIS A 72 0.58 14.91 12.29
C HIS A 72 1.70 15.75 11.64
N PRO A 73 2.98 15.59 12.03
CA PRO A 73 4.06 16.52 11.68
C PRO A 73 4.22 16.81 10.19
N GLN A 74 4.01 15.82 9.32
CA GLN A 74 4.17 15.99 7.86
C GLN A 74 2.87 16.37 7.16
N LEU A 75 1.72 16.09 7.75
CA LEU A 75 0.43 16.28 7.09
C LEU A 75 -0.17 17.63 7.45
N SER A 76 0.08 18.14 8.66
CA SER A 76 -0.36 19.47 9.11
C SER A 76 0.08 20.56 8.14
N ASP A 77 1.31 20.48 7.66
CA ASP A 77 1.92 21.48 6.78
C ASP A 77 1.32 21.50 5.38
N LEU A 78 0.60 20.43 5.00
CA LEU A 78 -0.11 20.32 3.72
C LEU A 78 -1.55 20.85 3.78
N LEU A 79 -2.07 21.14 4.99
CA LEU A 79 -3.45 21.56 5.18
C LEU A 79 -3.59 23.07 5.18
N THR A 80 -4.55 23.56 4.42
CA THR A 80 -5.01 24.95 4.53
C THR A 80 -6.15 25.08 5.53
N SER A 81 -6.45 26.30 5.96
CA SER A 81 -7.62 26.57 6.82
C SER A 81 -8.95 26.13 6.18
N ASN A 82 -9.03 26.12 4.84
CA ASN A 82 -10.18 25.58 4.13
C ASN A 82 -10.24 24.05 4.25
N ASP A 83 -9.11 23.36 4.13
CA ASP A 83 -9.08 21.90 4.28
C ASP A 83 -9.51 21.48 5.69
N GLU A 84 -9.07 22.18 6.73
CA GLU A 84 -9.53 21.95 8.10
C GLU A 84 -11.05 22.04 8.24
N SER A 85 -11.66 23.04 7.58
CA SER A 85 -13.11 23.23 7.61
C SER A 85 -13.87 22.10 6.92
N VAL A 86 -13.29 21.52 5.87
CA VAL A 86 -13.81 20.32 5.19
C VAL A 86 -13.60 19.08 6.06
N LEU A 87 -12.41 18.91 6.66
CA LEU A 87 -12.02 17.78 7.51
C LEU A 87 -12.86 17.66 8.78
N LYS A 88 -13.50 18.73 9.26
CA LYS A 88 -14.56 18.66 10.31
C LYS A 88 -15.68 17.68 9.97
N HIS A 89 -15.90 17.42 8.69
CA HIS A 89 -16.95 16.53 8.18
C HIS A 89 -16.43 15.11 7.86
N LEU A 90 -15.12 14.86 7.99
CA LEU A 90 -14.51 13.56 7.74
C LEU A 90 -14.87 12.58 8.86
N LYS A 91 -15.45 11.44 8.49
CA LYS A 91 -15.92 10.41 9.44
C LYS A 91 -15.11 9.14 9.41
N LYS A 92 -14.61 8.77 8.25
CA LYS A 92 -13.89 7.53 8.03
C LYS A 92 -12.69 7.80 7.15
N VAL A 93 -11.55 7.28 7.55
CA VAL A 93 -10.38 7.06 6.71
C VAL A 93 -10.07 5.58 6.81
N GLU A 94 -9.99 4.93 5.67
CA GLU A 94 -9.64 3.53 5.56
C GLU A 94 -8.59 3.35 4.50
N VAL A 95 -7.59 2.52 4.80
CA VAL A 95 -6.57 2.09 3.85
C VAL A 95 -6.66 0.58 3.77
N GLN A 96 -6.93 0.08 2.56
CA GLN A 96 -7.00 -1.35 2.28
C GLN A 96 -5.90 -1.74 1.30
N GLU A 97 -5.28 -2.89 1.56
CA GLU A 97 -4.35 -3.55 0.66
C GLU A 97 -5.10 -4.70 0.00
N PHE A 98 -5.13 -4.75 -1.35
CA PHE A 98 -5.77 -5.86 -2.07
C PHE A 98 -4.76 -6.95 -2.45
N ASP A 99 -5.22 -8.20 -2.37
CA ASP A 99 -4.46 -9.41 -2.67
C ASP A 99 -3.85 -9.35 -4.09
N GLY A 100 -2.58 -9.75 -4.20
CA GLY A 100 -1.93 -10.07 -5.47
C GLY A 100 -0.77 -9.16 -5.76
N TYR A 101 -1.00 -7.87 -6.02
CA TYR A 101 0.06 -6.89 -6.25
C TYR A 101 -0.46 -5.49 -5.92
N GLN A 102 0.09 -4.89 -4.86
CA GLN A 102 0.40 -3.47 -4.81
C GLN A 102 -0.76 -2.49 -5.04
N ARG A 103 -1.99 -2.90 -4.75
CA ARG A 103 -3.15 -2.01 -4.80
C ARG A 103 -3.48 -1.52 -3.40
N LEU A 104 -3.09 -0.28 -3.14
CA LEU A 104 -3.51 0.45 -1.95
C LEU A 104 -4.71 1.30 -2.31
N VAL A 105 -5.78 1.17 -1.53
CA VAL A 105 -6.97 1.99 -1.69
C VAL A 105 -7.16 2.78 -0.42
N SER A 106 -7.08 4.10 -0.54
CA SER A 106 -7.49 5.02 0.53
C SER A 106 -8.91 5.47 0.25
N GLU A 107 -9.83 5.20 1.16
CA GLU A 107 -11.21 5.73 1.14
C GLU A 107 -11.39 6.72 2.30
N SER A 108 -11.83 7.93 1.95
CA SER A 108 -12.17 8.98 2.92
C SER A 108 -13.65 9.35 2.79
N THR A 109 -14.45 9.08 3.81
CA THR A 109 -15.90 9.37 3.79
C THR A 109 -16.23 10.63 4.58
N PHE A 110 -16.83 11.60 3.89
CA PHE A 110 -17.33 12.85 4.43
C PHE A 110 -18.85 12.81 4.53
N THR A 111 -19.40 13.16 5.69
CA THR A 111 -20.86 13.28 5.86
C THR A 111 -21.26 14.74 5.81
N SER A 112 -22.19 15.09 4.92
CA SER A 112 -22.79 16.42 4.92
C SER A 112 -23.62 16.62 6.19
N LYS A 113 -23.47 17.79 6.79
CA LYS A 113 -24.37 18.34 7.81
C LYS A 113 -24.97 19.63 7.25
N SER A 114 -26.06 20.12 7.85
CA SER A 114 -26.76 21.35 7.44
C SER A 114 -25.87 22.61 7.36
N ASN A 115 -24.66 22.56 7.93
CA ASN A 115 -23.64 23.62 7.89
C ASN A 115 -22.45 23.34 6.95
N CYS A 116 -22.46 22.25 6.17
CA CYS A 116 -21.40 21.92 5.21
C CYS A 116 -21.72 22.54 3.84
N THR A 117 -20.93 23.52 3.41
CA THR A 117 -21.11 24.19 2.11
C THR A 117 -20.42 23.46 0.95
N TRP A 118 -19.54 22.51 1.26
CA TRP A 118 -18.72 21.80 0.25
C TRP A 118 -19.40 20.57 -0.33
N PHE A 119 -20.16 19.82 0.48
CA PHE A 119 -20.87 18.62 0.04
C PHE A 119 -22.32 18.66 0.49
N GLN A 120 -23.25 18.47 -0.44
CA GLN A 120 -24.70 18.46 -0.18
C GLN A 120 -25.22 17.11 0.34
N ARG A 121 -24.40 16.06 0.24
CA ARG A 121 -24.69 14.68 0.66
C ARG A 121 -23.43 14.02 1.20
N THR A 122 -23.56 12.82 1.75
CA THR A 122 -22.39 11.99 2.07
C THR A 122 -21.60 11.68 0.80
N VAL A 123 -20.28 11.86 0.85
CA VAL A 123 -19.35 11.63 -0.26
C VAL A 123 -18.20 10.75 0.24
N SER A 124 -17.85 9.72 -0.52
CA SER A 124 -16.58 8.99 -0.35
C SER A 124 -15.60 9.42 -1.45
N LEU A 125 -14.39 9.80 -1.04
CA LEU A 125 -13.26 10.02 -1.94
C LEU A 125 -12.37 8.79 -1.94
N LEU A 126 -12.17 8.22 -3.12
CA LEU A 126 -11.34 7.03 -3.32
C LEU A 126 -10.04 7.42 -4.03
N LYS A 127 -8.90 7.01 -3.48
CA LYS A 127 -7.61 7.09 -4.16
C LYS A 127 -7.02 5.69 -4.25
N GLU A 128 -6.84 5.23 -5.48
CA GLU A 128 -6.20 3.95 -5.77
C GLU A 128 -4.76 4.16 -6.21
N PHE A 129 -3.87 3.33 -5.69
CA PHE A 129 -2.47 3.25 -6.10
C PHE A 129 -2.23 1.89 -6.71
N HIS A 130 -1.53 1.85 -7.84
CA HIS A 130 -1.05 0.63 -8.47
C HIS A 130 0.46 0.72 -8.46
N LEU A 131 1.12 0.06 -7.51
CA LEU A 131 2.58 -0.04 -7.59
C LEU A 131 2.86 -1.09 -8.70
N GLY A 132 3.91 -0.87 -9.48
CA GLY A 132 4.33 -1.80 -10.53
C GLY A 132 5.22 -2.90 -9.96
N ARG A 133 5.17 -4.11 -10.55
CA ARG A 133 6.15 -5.17 -10.27
C ARG A 133 7.55 -4.57 -10.42
N GLN A 134 8.33 -4.54 -9.34
CA GLN A 134 9.78 -4.48 -9.47
C GLN A 134 10.16 -5.76 -10.21
N ARG A 135 10.72 -5.59 -11.41
CA ARG A 135 11.27 -6.70 -12.20
C ARG A 135 12.55 -7.18 -11.56
#